data_AF-A0A1V5LBP9-F1
#
_entry.id   AF-A0A1V5LBP9-F1
#
_cell.length_a   1.000
_cell.length_b   1.000
_cell.length_c   1.000
_cell.angle_alpha   90.00
_cell.angle_beta   90.00
_cell.angle_gamma   90.00
#
_symmetry.space_group_name_H-M   'P 1'
#
loop_
_entity.id
_entity.type
_entity.pdbx_description
1 polymer ?
#
loop_
_entity_poly.entity_id
_entity_poly.type
_entity_poly.pdbx_seq_one_letter_code
_entity_poly.pdbx_strand_id
1 'polypeptide(L)'
;MNTDELFKNWEDCKQKNPDMIDFFNDTEEEIIEELYQAKDIITYDDKKIKDVIKGKKLDDVKRDIIREVGDSCVYDVEIKTNDKGETLCSVNIDNVGLFVGIIMFNLISLYHSLCVEHKNLVLDITFERKEWQKIFEDGELFDILYDIFENEGIEIDANVKKKDNKKGGK
;
A
#
# COMPACT_ATOMS: atom_id res chain seq x y z
N MET A 1 4.64 -0.18 12.03
CA MET A 1 5.73 0.53 11.35
C MET A 1 5.45 2.01 11.47
N ASN A 2 6.45 2.83 11.82
CA ASN A 2 6.24 4.28 11.83
C ASN A 2 6.49 4.87 10.43
N THR A 3 6.09 6.12 10.21
CA THR A 3 6.15 6.76 8.88
C THR A 3 7.56 7.01 8.38
N ASP A 4 8.48 7.32 9.30
CA ASP A 4 9.86 7.53 8.92
C ASP A 4 10.48 6.23 8.38
N GLU A 5 10.07 5.07 8.92
CA GLU A 5 10.40 3.75 8.38
C GLU A 5 9.76 3.51 7.01
N LEU A 6 8.48 3.88 6.80
CA LEU A 6 7.82 3.73 5.49
C LEU A 6 8.54 4.52 4.38
N PHE A 7 8.85 5.80 4.61
CA PHE A 7 9.57 6.62 3.61
C PHE A 7 11.01 6.16 3.41
N LYS A 8 11.69 5.76 4.49
CA LYS A 8 13.05 5.24 4.38
C LYS A 8 13.07 3.97 3.53
N ASN A 9 12.14 3.05 3.79
CA ASN A 9 12.02 1.79 3.04
C ASN A 9 11.70 2.04 1.57
N TRP A 10 10.86 3.03 1.26
CA TRP A 10 10.58 3.47 -0.12
C TRP A 10 11.86 3.94 -0.82
N GLU A 11 12.59 4.88 -0.21
CA GLU A 11 13.83 5.42 -0.76
C GLU A 11 14.92 4.34 -0.91
N ASP A 12 15.06 3.45 0.08
CA ASP A 12 16.02 2.35 0.04
C ASP A 12 15.67 1.36 -1.08
N CYS A 13 14.38 1.09 -1.32
CA CYS A 13 13.92 0.26 -2.43
C CYS A 13 14.17 0.93 -3.79
N LYS A 14 13.85 2.22 -3.91
CA LYS A 14 14.11 3.04 -5.10
C LYS A 14 15.59 3.07 -5.48
N GLN A 15 16.48 3.20 -4.49
CA GLN A 15 17.92 3.19 -4.73
C GLN A 15 18.47 1.83 -5.16
N LYS A 16 17.88 0.72 -4.67
CA LYS A 16 18.28 -0.64 -5.05
C LYS A 16 17.78 -1.03 -6.45
N ASN A 17 16.75 -0.37 -6.94
CA ASN A 17 16.09 -0.67 -8.22
C ASN A 17 16.17 0.53 -9.20
N PRO A 18 17.38 0.94 -9.63
CA PRO A 18 17.56 2.14 -10.46
C PRO A 18 16.89 2.03 -11.83
N ASP A 19 16.72 0.81 -12.35
CA ASP A 19 16.04 0.56 -13.63
C ASP A 19 14.53 0.84 -13.56
N MET A 20 13.98 1.02 -12.35
CA MET A 20 12.57 1.30 -12.09
C MET A 20 12.35 2.75 -11.62
N ILE A 21 13.34 3.63 -11.77
CA ILE A 21 13.28 5.00 -11.25
C ILE A 21 12.06 5.79 -11.74
N ASP A 22 11.65 5.57 -12.99
CA ASP A 22 10.48 6.21 -13.58
C ASP A 22 9.20 5.77 -12.86
N PHE A 23 9.04 4.46 -12.59
CA PHE A 23 7.92 3.95 -11.80
C PHE A 23 7.83 4.60 -10.41
N PHE A 24 8.96 4.72 -9.69
CA PHE A 24 8.96 5.35 -8.37
C PHE A 24 8.57 6.84 -8.45
N ASN A 25 9.06 7.56 -9.46
CA ASN A 25 8.72 8.97 -9.65
C ASN A 25 7.25 9.15 -10.04
N ASP A 26 6.76 8.35 -10.99
CA ASP A 26 5.37 8.37 -11.45
C ASP A 26 4.42 8.05 -10.29
N THR A 27 4.77 7.07 -9.44
CA THR A 27 3.99 6.74 -8.23
C THR A 27 3.95 7.91 -7.24
N GLU A 28 5.08 8.60 -7.02
CA GLU A 28 5.14 9.78 -6.16
C GLU A 28 4.29 10.95 -6.70
N GLU A 29 4.28 11.15 -8.02
CA GLU A 29 3.45 12.15 -8.69
C GLU A 29 1.96 11.78 -8.58
N GLU A 30 1.61 10.52 -8.82
CA GLU A 30 0.22 10.03 -8.72
C GLU A 30 -0.33 10.19 -7.30
N ILE A 31 0.46 9.88 -6.26
CA ILE A 31 0.08 10.14 -4.86
C ILE A 31 -0.30 11.62 -4.65
N ILE A 32 0.50 12.55 -5.20
CA ILE A 32 0.25 13.99 -5.07
C ILE A 32 -1.06 14.36 -5.77
N GLU A 33 -1.30 13.82 -6.97
CA GLU A 33 -2.52 14.06 -7.73
C GLU A 33 -3.76 13.52 -7.01
N GLU A 34 -3.72 12.27 -6.53
CA GLU A 34 -4.80 11.62 -5.78
C GLU A 34 -5.17 12.43 -4.53
N LEU A 35 -4.16 12.85 -3.75
CA LEU A 35 -4.36 13.68 -2.58
C LEU A 35 -4.95 15.05 -2.93
N TYR A 36 -4.53 15.65 -4.04
CA TYR A 36 -5.06 16.92 -4.50
C TYR A 36 -6.50 16.81 -4.99
N GLN A 37 -6.85 15.74 -5.70
CA GLN A 37 -8.22 15.46 -6.15
C GLN A 37 -9.15 15.19 -4.96
N ALA A 38 -8.65 14.47 -3.95
CA ALA A 38 -9.41 14.11 -2.76
C ALA A 38 -9.45 15.22 -1.70
N LYS A 39 -8.75 16.36 -1.88
CA LYS A 39 -8.52 17.38 -0.84
C LYS A 39 -9.76 17.92 -0.13
N ASP A 40 -10.93 17.84 -0.77
CA ASP A 40 -12.23 18.28 -0.25
C ASP A 40 -13.00 17.20 0.52
N ILE A 41 -12.59 15.94 0.37
CA ILE A 41 -13.29 14.74 0.83
C ILE A 41 -12.56 14.14 2.03
N ILE A 42 -11.23 14.01 1.96
CA ILE A 42 -10.44 13.39 3.02
C ILE A 42 -10.05 14.37 4.12
N THR A 43 -9.95 13.82 5.33
CA THR A 43 -9.59 14.54 6.55
C THR A 43 -8.27 14.04 7.11
N TYR A 44 -7.44 14.97 7.57
CA TYR A 44 -6.21 14.76 8.33
C TYR A 44 -6.38 15.50 9.66
N ASP A 45 -6.26 14.81 10.81
CA ASP A 45 -6.45 15.42 12.14
C ASP A 45 -7.76 16.23 12.23
N ASP A 46 -8.88 15.59 11.85
CA ASP A 46 -10.24 16.15 11.76
C ASP A 46 -10.41 17.37 10.83
N LYS A 47 -9.40 17.72 10.01
CA LYS A 47 -9.42 18.85 9.07
C LYS A 47 -9.39 18.36 7.65
N LYS A 48 -10.15 19.00 6.76
CA LYS A 48 -10.04 18.69 5.32
C LYS A 48 -8.64 19.02 4.83
N ILE A 49 -8.10 18.19 3.95
CA ILE A 49 -6.75 18.42 3.41
C ILE A 49 -6.62 19.80 2.76
N LYS A 50 -7.65 20.29 2.08
CA LYS A 50 -7.64 21.65 1.51
C LYS A 50 -7.32 22.75 2.53
N ASP A 51 -7.71 22.55 3.79
CA ASP A 51 -7.49 23.49 4.88
C ASP A 51 -6.09 23.29 5.49
N VAL A 52 -5.58 22.05 5.47
CA VAL A 52 -4.21 21.70 5.90
C VAL A 52 -3.16 22.25 4.93
N ILE A 53 -3.41 22.17 3.62
CA ILE A 53 -2.51 22.67 2.56
C ILE A 53 -2.67 24.19 2.36
N LYS A 54 -3.66 24.83 2.99
CA LYS A 54 -3.90 26.26 2.83
C LYS A 54 -2.73 27.06 3.38
N GLY A 55 -1.94 27.65 2.49
CA GLY A 55 -0.75 28.42 2.85
C GLY A 55 0.52 27.57 3.04
N LYS A 56 0.49 26.29 2.66
CA LYS A 56 1.65 25.39 2.58
C LYS A 56 1.76 24.84 1.16
N LYS A 57 2.94 24.39 0.73
CA LYS A 57 3.02 23.58 -0.50
C LYS A 57 2.59 22.16 -0.17
N LEU A 58 1.94 21.47 -1.12
CA LEU A 58 1.53 20.08 -0.93
C LEU A 58 2.75 19.19 -0.65
N ASP A 59 3.88 19.45 -1.29
CA ASP A 59 5.16 18.77 -1.02
C ASP A 59 5.63 18.88 0.43
N ASP A 60 5.36 20.00 1.10
CA ASP A 60 5.80 20.23 2.48
C ASP A 60 4.99 19.40 3.48
N VAL A 61 3.78 18.97 3.09
CA VAL A 61 2.87 18.19 3.94
C VAL A 61 2.57 16.80 3.38
N LYS A 62 3.15 16.44 2.24
CA LYS A 62 2.89 15.16 1.56
C LYS A 62 3.17 13.98 2.50
N ARG A 63 4.26 14.03 3.26
CA ARG A 63 4.65 12.96 4.18
C ARG A 63 3.60 12.72 5.26
N ASP A 64 3.15 13.79 5.90
CA ASP A 64 2.15 13.71 6.99
C ASP A 64 0.81 13.20 6.48
N ILE A 65 0.41 13.63 5.28
CA ILE A 65 -0.83 13.21 4.65
C ILE A 65 -0.76 11.75 4.19
N ILE A 66 0.33 11.34 3.54
CA ILE A 66 0.55 9.97 3.07
C ILE A 66 0.52 9.00 4.25
N ARG A 67 1.10 9.37 5.41
CA ARG A 67 0.97 8.57 6.64
C ARG A 67 -0.48 8.34 6.99
N GLU A 68 -1.21 9.43 7.23
CA GLU A 68 -2.55 9.34 7.82
C GLU A 68 -3.53 8.65 6.87
N VAL A 69 -3.43 8.97 5.58
CA VAL A 69 -4.27 8.35 4.54
C VAL A 69 -3.85 6.91 4.31
N GLY A 70 -2.54 6.63 4.28
CA GLY A 70 -2.00 5.28 4.14
C GLY A 70 -2.44 4.36 5.27
N ASP A 71 -2.29 4.79 6.52
CA ASP A 71 -2.77 4.09 7.71
C ASP A 71 -4.29 3.89 7.66
N SER A 72 -5.05 4.84 7.10
CA SER A 72 -6.50 4.69 6.93
C SER A 72 -6.91 3.71 5.82
N CYS A 73 -6.01 3.40 4.89
CA CYS A 73 -6.26 2.45 3.79
C CYS A 73 -5.99 1.00 4.20
N VAL A 74 -5.04 0.78 5.13
CA VAL A 74 -4.65 -0.55 5.62
C VAL A 74 -5.33 -0.83 6.96
N TYR A 75 -6.25 -1.79 6.99
CA TYR A 75 -7.05 -2.10 8.18
C TYR A 75 -6.35 -3.05 9.14
N ASP A 76 -5.53 -3.98 8.63
CA ASP A 76 -4.86 -4.99 9.43
C ASP A 76 -3.58 -5.47 8.75
N VAL A 77 -2.55 -5.71 9.55
CA VAL A 77 -1.27 -6.30 9.14
C VAL A 77 -0.90 -7.38 10.14
N GLU A 78 -0.95 -8.63 9.71
CA GLU A 78 -0.65 -9.80 10.54
C GLU A 78 0.56 -10.57 9.99
N ILE A 79 1.52 -10.89 10.84
CA ILE A 79 2.61 -11.81 10.51
C ILE A 79 2.29 -13.18 11.11
N LYS A 80 2.13 -14.19 10.26
CA LYS A 80 1.81 -15.58 10.64
C LYS A 80 2.76 -16.55 9.94
N THR A 81 2.78 -17.81 10.35
CA THR A 81 3.51 -18.88 9.67
C THR A 81 2.51 -19.85 9.07
N ASN A 82 2.64 -20.21 7.79
CA ASN A 82 1.76 -21.23 7.19
C ASN A 82 2.20 -22.66 7.52
N ASP A 83 1.38 -23.61 7.09
CA ASP A 83 1.59 -25.05 7.24
C ASP A 83 2.88 -25.56 6.56
N LYS A 84 3.48 -24.79 5.64
CA LYS A 84 4.76 -25.09 5.00
C LYS A 84 5.97 -24.51 5.75
N GLY A 85 5.75 -23.73 6.82
CA GLY A 85 6.80 -23.06 7.58
C GLY A 85 7.26 -21.72 6.98
N GLU A 86 6.53 -21.16 6.02
CA GLU A 86 6.82 -19.86 5.41
C GLU A 86 6.19 -18.74 6.24
N THR A 87 6.86 -17.58 6.30
CA THR A 87 6.32 -16.40 6.96
C THR A 87 5.34 -15.72 6.01
N LEU A 88 4.08 -15.59 6.40
CA LEU A 88 3.07 -14.82 5.70
C LEU A 88 2.90 -13.45 6.35
N CYS A 89 2.93 -12.40 5.55
CA CYS A 89 2.40 -11.10 5.94
C CYS A 89 1.04 -10.91 5.28
N SER A 90 -0.03 -10.95 6.08
CA SER A 90 -1.40 -10.76 5.64
C SER A 90 -1.78 -9.29 5.78
N VAL A 91 -2.16 -8.63 4.68
CA VAL A 91 -2.51 -7.21 4.62
C VAL A 91 -3.95 -7.07 4.16
N ASN A 92 -4.81 -6.43 4.98
CA ASN A 92 -6.20 -6.15 4.61
C ASN A 92 -6.38 -4.68 4.21
N ILE A 93 -7.00 -4.45 3.04
CA ILE A 93 -7.19 -3.10 2.47
C ILE A 93 -8.67 -2.83 2.18
N ASP A 94 -9.22 -1.74 2.72
CA ASP A 94 -10.65 -1.37 2.63
C ASP A 94 -10.91 -0.14 1.74
N ASN A 95 -10.06 0.89 1.83
CA ASN A 95 -10.36 2.22 1.29
C ASN A 95 -9.67 2.55 -0.06
N VAL A 96 -9.64 1.58 -0.96
CA VAL A 96 -8.91 1.61 -2.25
C VAL A 96 -9.45 2.65 -3.26
N GLY A 97 -10.62 3.26 -2.96
CA GLY A 97 -11.39 4.15 -3.82
C GLY A 97 -10.66 5.29 -4.53
N LEU A 98 -9.63 5.81 -3.89
CA LEU A 98 -9.12 7.15 -4.14
C LEU A 98 -7.58 7.24 -4.15
N PHE A 99 -6.86 6.15 -3.84
CA PHE A 99 -5.43 6.22 -3.49
C PHE A 99 -4.58 5.01 -3.93
N VAL A 100 -4.58 4.70 -5.22
CA VAL A 100 -3.75 3.64 -5.81
C VAL A 100 -2.27 3.88 -5.53
N GLY A 101 -1.77 5.09 -5.74
CA GLY A 101 -0.38 5.44 -5.48
C GLY A 101 0.02 5.24 -4.01
N ILE A 102 -0.87 5.61 -3.08
CA ILE A 102 -0.61 5.44 -1.64
C ILE A 102 -0.55 3.96 -1.25
N ILE A 103 -1.38 3.13 -1.86
CA ILE A 103 -1.36 1.68 -1.62
C ILE A 103 -0.06 1.08 -2.12
N MET A 104 0.39 1.47 -3.31
CA MET A 104 1.68 1.03 -3.86
C MET A 104 2.85 1.40 -2.97
N PHE A 105 2.88 2.66 -2.52
CA PHE A 105 3.86 3.13 -1.56
C PHE A 105 3.87 2.28 -0.29
N ASN A 106 2.72 2.02 0.30
CA ASN A 106 2.63 1.22 1.52
C ASN A 106 3.05 -0.24 1.33
N LEU A 107 2.61 -0.89 0.24
CA LEU A 107 2.94 -2.29 -0.02
C LEU A 107 4.45 -2.48 -0.24
N ILE A 108 5.08 -1.62 -1.03
CA ILE A 108 6.53 -1.67 -1.28
C ILE A 108 7.32 -1.37 0.00
N SER A 109 6.91 -0.36 0.77
CA SER A 109 7.60 -0.01 2.01
C SER A 109 7.45 -1.07 3.11
N LEU A 110 6.27 -1.69 3.23
CA LEU A 110 6.02 -2.82 4.12
C LEU A 110 6.85 -4.03 3.71
N TYR A 111 6.85 -4.34 2.41
CA TYR A 111 7.66 -5.41 1.85
C TYR A 111 9.14 -5.25 2.20
N HIS A 112 9.73 -4.09 1.89
CA HIS A 112 11.15 -3.85 2.13
C HIS A 112 11.51 -4.03 3.60
N SER A 113 10.65 -3.59 4.52
CA SER A 113 10.83 -3.81 5.96
C SER A 113 10.93 -5.30 6.31
N LEU A 114 10.03 -6.11 5.74
CA LEU A 114 9.86 -7.50 6.11
C LEU A 114 10.88 -8.44 5.45
N CYS A 115 11.31 -8.12 4.23
CA CYS A 115 12.30 -8.91 3.49
C CYS A 115 13.70 -8.83 4.09
N VAL A 116 14.01 -7.71 4.76
CA VAL A 116 15.24 -7.58 5.56
C VAL A 116 15.24 -8.60 6.71
N GLU A 117 14.08 -8.96 7.24
CA GLU A 117 13.93 -9.81 8.43
C GLU A 117 13.59 -11.28 8.10
N HIS A 118 13.01 -11.55 6.93
CA HIS A 118 12.48 -12.87 6.57
C HIS A 118 12.83 -13.30 5.14
N LYS A 119 13.58 -14.40 4.99
CA LYS A 119 14.04 -14.93 3.70
C LYS A 119 12.98 -15.68 2.86
N ASN A 120 11.87 -16.11 3.47
CA ASN A 120 10.78 -16.87 2.83
C ASN A 120 9.44 -16.19 3.20
N LEU A 121 9.31 -14.92 2.80
CA LEU A 121 8.12 -14.13 3.06
C LEU A 121 7.12 -14.32 1.92
N VAL A 122 5.84 -14.48 2.24
CA VAL A 122 4.72 -14.42 1.28
C VAL A 122 3.83 -13.25 1.67
N LEU A 123 3.52 -12.37 0.72
CA LEU A 123 2.61 -11.25 0.93
C LEU A 123 1.20 -11.67 0.51
N ASP A 124 0.28 -11.75 1.48
CA ASP A 124 -1.12 -12.13 1.31
C ASP A 124 -2.00 -10.88 1.39
N ILE A 125 -2.34 -10.31 0.23
CA ILE A 125 -3.09 -9.05 0.15
C ILE A 125 -4.57 -9.38 -0.01
N THR A 126 -5.40 -8.90 0.91
CA THR A 126 -6.85 -9.06 0.87
C THR A 126 -7.54 -7.72 0.63
N PHE A 127 -8.31 -7.64 -0.46
CA PHE A 127 -9.16 -6.49 -0.77
C PHE A 127 -10.60 -6.71 -0.27
N GLU A 128 -11.19 -5.70 0.40
CA GLU A 128 -12.58 -5.74 0.88
C GLU A 128 -13.63 -5.55 -0.24
N ARG A 129 -13.26 -4.99 -1.39
CA ARG A 129 -14.16 -4.80 -2.55
C ARG A 129 -13.59 -5.44 -3.81
N LYS A 130 -14.43 -6.20 -4.53
CA LYS A 130 -14.04 -7.03 -5.70
C LYS A 130 -13.60 -6.20 -6.90
N GLU A 131 -14.15 -5.01 -7.04
CA GLU A 131 -13.79 -4.08 -8.11
C GLU A 131 -12.30 -3.70 -8.05
N TRP A 132 -11.72 -3.73 -6.86
CA TRP A 132 -10.32 -3.39 -6.62
C TRP A 132 -9.37 -4.55 -6.83
N GLN A 133 -9.77 -5.77 -6.44
CA GLN A 133 -9.06 -6.97 -6.86
C GLN A 133 -8.90 -6.97 -8.38
N LYS A 134 -9.97 -6.62 -9.11
CA LYS A 134 -9.94 -6.56 -10.56
C LYS A 134 -9.04 -5.44 -11.10
N ILE A 135 -9.01 -4.25 -10.50
CA ILE A 135 -8.09 -3.16 -10.90
C ILE A 135 -6.64 -3.54 -10.61
N PHE A 136 -6.41 -4.26 -9.51
CA PHE A 136 -5.11 -4.78 -9.12
C PHE A 136 -4.65 -5.88 -10.10
N GLU A 137 -5.49 -6.89 -10.36
CA GLU A 137 -5.21 -8.03 -11.24
C GLU A 137 -5.19 -7.67 -12.74
N ASP A 138 -6.05 -6.76 -13.20
CA ASP A 138 -6.09 -6.32 -14.62
C ASP A 138 -5.09 -5.18 -14.90
N GLY A 139 -4.42 -4.65 -13.88
CA GLY A 139 -3.53 -3.50 -13.99
C GLY A 139 -2.08 -3.89 -14.22
N GLU A 140 -1.35 -3.05 -14.97
CA GLU A 140 0.13 -3.08 -15.06
C GLU A 140 0.80 -3.05 -13.66
N LEU A 141 0.06 -2.61 -12.63
CA LEU A 141 0.50 -2.52 -11.23
C LEU A 141 0.82 -3.87 -10.58
N PHE A 142 0.05 -4.94 -10.84
CA PHE A 142 0.39 -6.26 -10.27
C PHE A 142 1.64 -6.84 -10.92
N ASP A 143 1.78 -6.68 -12.23
CA ASP A 143 2.98 -7.11 -12.96
C ASP A 143 4.22 -6.35 -12.49
N ILE A 144 4.11 -5.06 -12.19
CA ILE A 144 5.21 -4.25 -11.63
C ILE A 144 5.56 -4.67 -10.19
N LEU A 145 4.56 -4.92 -9.34
CA LEU A 145 4.82 -5.45 -7.99
C LEU A 145 5.45 -6.84 -8.08
N TYR A 146 4.97 -7.67 -9.00
CA TYR A 146 5.52 -8.98 -9.28
C TYR A 146 6.97 -8.90 -9.74
N ASP A 147 7.32 -8.00 -10.67
CA ASP A 147 8.69 -7.78 -11.12
C ASP A 147 9.61 -7.29 -9.99
N ILE A 148 9.13 -6.40 -9.10
CA ILE A 148 9.89 -5.93 -7.94
C ILE A 148 10.10 -7.06 -6.93
N PHE A 149 9.08 -7.87 -6.68
CA PHE A 149 9.11 -8.89 -5.62
C PHE A 149 9.73 -10.23 -6.08
N GLU A 150 9.59 -10.62 -7.35
CA GLU A 150 10.20 -11.83 -7.93
C GLU A 150 11.73 -11.67 -8.02
N ASN A 151 12.23 -10.48 -8.40
CA ASN A 151 13.68 -10.20 -8.44
C ASN A 151 14.37 -10.32 -7.07
N GLU A 152 13.59 -10.22 -5.99
CA GLU A 152 14.05 -10.35 -4.60
C GLU A 152 13.69 -11.74 -4.00
N GLY A 153 13.12 -12.64 -4.81
CA GLY A 153 12.89 -14.06 -4.47
C GLY A 153 11.60 -14.36 -3.71
N ILE A 154 10.54 -13.56 -3.88
CA ILE A 154 9.30 -13.63 -3.10
C ILE A 154 8.06 -13.94 -3.94
N GLU A 155 7.16 -14.74 -3.36
CA GLU A 155 5.87 -15.12 -3.93
C GLU A 155 4.75 -14.18 -3.42
N ILE A 156 3.90 -13.71 -4.33
CA ILE A 156 2.73 -12.86 -4.02
C ILE A 156 1.46 -13.70 -4.16
N ASP A 157 0.63 -13.71 -3.12
CA ASP A 157 -0.72 -14.28 -3.17
C ASP A 157 -1.76 -13.15 -2.98
N ALA A 158 -2.44 -12.76 -4.07
CA ALA A 158 -3.53 -11.80 -4.01
C ALA A 158 -4.88 -12.52 -3.77
N ASN A 159 -5.59 -12.13 -2.72
CA ASN A 159 -6.85 -12.74 -2.30
C ASN A 159 -7.98 -11.71 -2.17
N VAL A 160 -9.23 -12.19 -2.16
CA VAL A 160 -10.39 -11.38 -1.77
C VAL A 160 -11.09 -12.01 -0.59
N LYS A 161 -11.48 -11.15 0.36
CA LYS A 161 -12.26 -11.56 1.51
C LYS A 161 -13.56 -12.18 1.00
N LYS A 162 -13.71 -13.49 1.18
CA LYS A 162 -15.02 -14.13 1.00
C LYS A 162 -15.92 -13.48 2.03
N LYS A 163 -16.94 -12.74 1.60
CA LYS A 163 -18.03 -12.35 2.49
C LYS A 163 -18.48 -13.62 3.21
N ASP A 164 -18.22 -13.68 4.51
CA ASP A 164 -18.89 -14.63 5.37
C ASP A 164 -20.37 -14.34 5.24
N ASN A 165 -21.05 -15.11 4.39
CA ASN A 165 -22.46 -15.29 4.51
C ASN A 165 -22.67 -15.98 5.87
N LYS A 166 -22.71 -15.20 6.94
CA LYS A 166 -23.48 -15.55 8.13
C LYS A 166 -24.90 -15.77 7.63
N LYS A 167 -25.17 -17.00 7.22
CA LYS A 167 -26.52 -17.54 7.20
C LYS A 167 -27.03 -17.31 8.60
N GLY A 168 -27.92 -16.34 8.74
CA GLY A 168 -28.80 -16.25 9.90
C GLY A 168 -29.46 -17.61 10.04
N GLY A 169 -28.99 -18.37 11.03
CA GLY A 169 -29.71 -19.51 11.55
C GLY A 169 -31.01 -18.96 12.14
N LYS A 170 -32.10 -19.28 11.47
CA LYS A 170 -33.45 -19.21 12.04
C LYS A 170 -33.59 -20.25 13.15
#